data_AF-A0A351L9Q9-F1
#
_entry.id   AF-A0A351L9Q9-F1
#
_cell.length_a   1.000
_cell.length_b   1.000
_cell.length_c   1.000
_cell.angle_alpha   90.00
_cell.angle_beta   90.00
_cell.angle_gamma   90.00
#
_symmetry.space_group_name_H-M   'P 1'
#
loop_
_entity.id
_entity.type
_entity.pdbx_description
1 polymer ?
#
loop_
_entity_poly.entity_id
_entity_poly.type
_entity_poly.pdbx_seq_one_letter_code
_entity_poly.pdbx_strand_id
1 'polypeptide(L)'
;MPRKSQGWITFQSSPEEQMILEQYCQKLQRSKTEVLRELIRNLDQHWEEVSDDVSSAGETKPETRISNHNFLNISARNTLRGKVKQVVLGDINAEVTVEIAPGVEIVAVITKSSVQRFAVSPQKEVCVVIKSSDVMIAVEL
;
A
#
# COMPACT_ATOMS: atom_id res chain seq x y z
N MET A 1 -28.11 6.82 34.02
CA MET A 1 -28.55 7.12 32.64
C MET A 1 -27.34 7.59 31.84
N PRO A 2 -26.91 6.88 30.78
CA PRO A 2 -25.73 7.27 30.03
C PRO A 2 -26.05 8.50 29.15
N ARG A 3 -25.14 9.47 29.16
CA ARG A 3 -25.28 10.77 28.49
C ARG A 3 -25.05 10.63 26.96
N LYS A 4 -25.89 11.34 26.21
CA LYS A 4 -25.89 11.60 24.76
C LYS A 4 -24.53 11.41 24.06
N SER A 5 -24.40 10.39 23.21
CA SER A 5 -23.29 10.18 22.27
C SER A 5 -23.59 10.78 20.89
N GLN A 6 -23.99 12.05 20.84
CA GLN A 6 -24.11 12.79 19.57
C GLN A 6 -23.16 13.99 19.60
N GLY A 7 -21.88 13.71 19.37
CA GLY A 7 -20.93 14.73 18.92
C GLY A 7 -20.78 14.59 17.41
N TRP A 8 -21.27 15.57 16.63
CA TRP A 8 -20.87 15.68 15.24
C TRP A 8 -19.37 16.01 15.21
N ILE A 9 -18.59 15.22 14.45
CA ILE A 9 -17.17 15.52 14.23
C ILE A 9 -17.10 16.68 13.25
N THR A 10 -16.56 17.82 13.67
CA THR A 10 -16.18 18.90 12.77
C THR A 10 -14.85 18.52 12.12
N PHE A 11 -14.89 18.11 10.86
CA PHE A 11 -13.69 17.76 10.11
C PHE A 11 -13.06 19.06 9.56
N GLN A 12 -11.89 19.45 10.06
CA GLN A 12 -11.10 20.53 9.47
C GLN A 12 -10.23 19.95 8.35
N SER A 13 -10.74 19.95 7.12
CA SER A 13 -9.94 19.58 5.93
C SER A 13 -8.92 20.66 5.61
N SER A 14 -7.70 20.24 5.21
CA SER A 14 -6.72 21.16 4.64
C SER A 14 -7.21 21.73 3.28
N PRO A 15 -6.67 22.87 2.80
CA PRO A 15 -7.03 23.42 1.49
C PRO A 15 -6.79 22.45 0.33
N GLU A 16 -5.74 21.63 0.42
CA GLU A 16 -5.42 20.61 -0.59
C GLU A 16 -6.49 19.51 -0.62
N GLU A 17 -6.91 19.02 0.55
CA GLU A 17 -7.97 18.02 0.68
C GLU A 17 -9.32 18.53 0.19
N GLN A 18 -9.64 19.80 0.47
CA GLN A 18 -10.85 20.45 -0.04
C GLN A 18 -10.86 20.50 -1.57
N MET A 19 -9.71 20.83 -2.17
CA MET A 19 -9.58 20.89 -3.62
C MET A 19 -9.74 19.51 -4.27
N ILE A 20 -9.17 18.47 -3.67
CA ILE A 20 -9.34 17.07 -4.12
C ILE A 20 -10.82 16.66 -4.04
N LEU A 21 -11.48 16.94 -2.91
CA LEU A 21 -12.90 16.60 -2.73
C LEU A 21 -13.79 17.33 -3.75
N GLU A 22 -13.50 18.60 -4.04
CA GLU A 22 -14.23 19.38 -5.03
C GLU A 22 -14.07 18.84 -6.44
N GLN A 23 -12.83 18.54 -6.85
CA GLN A 23 -12.56 17.92 -8.15
C GLN A 23 -13.29 16.57 -8.29
N TYR A 24 -13.30 15.77 -7.23
CA TYR A 24 -13.98 14.47 -7.21
C TYR A 24 -15.50 14.61 -7.31
N CYS A 25 -16.10 15.55 -6.57
CA CYS A 25 -17.53 15.86 -6.65
C CYS A 25 -17.94 16.35 -8.05
N GLN A 26 -17.12 17.22 -8.66
CA GLN A 26 -17.37 17.74 -10.01
C GLN A 26 -17.33 16.63 -11.06
N LYS A 27 -16.35 15.72 -10.97
CA LYS A 27 -16.21 14.59 -11.89
C LYS A 27 -17.39 13.62 -11.82
N LEU A 28 -17.92 13.38 -10.62
CA LEU A 28 -19.05 12.48 -10.39
C LEU A 28 -20.41 13.14 -10.50
N GLN A 29 -20.47 14.47 -10.67
CA GLN A 29 -21.69 15.28 -10.57
C GLN A 29 -22.51 14.99 -9.30
N ARG A 30 -21.83 14.71 -8.17
CA ARG A 30 -22.44 14.39 -6.88
C ARG A 30 -22.09 15.43 -5.83
N SER A 31 -22.94 15.54 -4.80
CA SER A 31 -22.66 16.45 -3.68
C SER A 31 -21.58 15.89 -2.75
N LYS A 32 -20.87 16.77 -2.05
CA LYS A 32 -19.87 16.40 -1.01
C LYS A 32 -20.48 15.42 0.02
N THR A 33 -21.73 15.66 0.42
CA THR A 33 -22.47 14.81 1.35
C THR A 33 -22.73 13.41 0.79
N GLU A 34 -23.06 13.30 -0.49
CA GLU A 34 -23.36 12.03 -1.15
C GLU A 34 -22.09 11.20 -1.35
N VAL A 35 -21.01 11.86 -1.78
CA VAL A 35 -19.66 11.26 -1.86
C VAL A 35 -19.22 10.77 -0.50
N LEU A 36 -19.35 11.57 0.56
CA LEU A 36 -18.96 11.16 1.91
C LEU A 36 -19.82 9.98 2.42
N ARG A 37 -21.13 9.98 2.18
CA ARG A 37 -22.01 8.86 2.53
C ARG A 37 -21.64 7.59 1.78
N GLU A 38 -21.29 7.70 0.50
CA GLU A 38 -20.83 6.58 -0.31
C GLU A 38 -19.49 6.02 0.19
N LEU A 39 -18.53 6.89 0.49
CA LEU A 39 -17.25 6.48 1.09
C LEU A 39 -17.45 5.77 2.42
N ILE A 40 -18.30 6.30 3.30
CA ILE A 40 -18.61 5.66 4.60
C ILE A 40 -19.27 4.29 4.40
N ARG A 41 -20.19 4.16 3.45
CA ARG A 41 -20.80 2.86 3.12
C ARG A 41 -19.79 1.87 2.57
N ASN A 42 -18.82 2.32 1.79
CA ASN A 42 -17.76 1.47 1.25
C ASN A 42 -16.75 1.03 2.32
N LEU A 43 -16.56 1.81 3.38
CA LEU A 43 -15.73 1.42 4.52
C LEU A 43 -16.33 0.24 5.29
N ASP A 44 -17.66 0.16 5.37
CA ASP A 44 -18.38 -0.94 6.03
C ASP A 44 -18.17 -2.28 5.26
N GLN A 45 -18.18 -2.23 3.93
CA GLN A 45 -18.06 -3.43 3.09
C GLN A 45 -16.68 -4.12 3.13
N HIS A 46 -15.63 -3.44 3.58
CA HIS A 46 -14.27 -4.00 3.65
C HIS A 46 -13.87 -4.42 5.08
N TRP A 47 -14.76 -4.27 6.06
CA TRP A 47 -14.46 -4.60 7.46
C TRP A 47 -14.84 -6.05 7.84
N GLU A 48 -15.65 -6.73 7.02
CA GLU A 48 -16.06 -8.13 7.28
C GLU A 48 -15.06 -9.19 6.74
N GLU A 49 -14.18 -8.86 5.79
CA GLU A 49 -13.27 -9.85 5.16
C GLU A 49 -11.97 -10.13 5.92
N VAL A 50 -11.70 -9.46 7.06
CA VAL A 50 -10.54 -9.76 7.92
C VAL A 50 -10.90 -10.64 9.13
N SER A 51 -12.17 -11.02 9.27
CA SER A 51 -12.59 -12.03 10.26
C SER A 51 -13.01 -13.30 9.54
N ASP A 52 -12.17 -14.33 9.69
CA ASP A 52 -12.43 -15.75 9.43
C ASP A 52 -12.09 -16.33 8.04
N ASP A 53 -10.93 -17.00 8.02
CA ASP A 53 -10.66 -18.34 7.46
C ASP A 53 -11.04 -18.75 6.01
N VAL A 54 -9.99 -19.15 5.28
CA VAL A 54 -9.85 -20.42 4.53
C VAL A 54 -11.14 -21.08 4.03
N SER A 55 -11.39 -21.05 2.72
CA SER A 55 -11.66 -22.26 1.89
C SER A 55 -12.10 -21.97 0.43
N SER A 56 -11.50 -22.75 -0.47
CA SER A 56 -11.99 -23.21 -1.78
C SER A 56 -11.76 -22.37 -3.04
N ALA A 57 -11.33 -23.11 -4.07
CA ALA A 57 -10.87 -22.71 -5.39
C ALA A 57 -12.00 -22.36 -6.37
N GLY A 58 -11.67 -21.58 -7.41
CA GLY A 58 -12.41 -21.55 -8.67
C GLY A 58 -12.41 -20.19 -9.38
N GLU A 59 -11.61 -20.08 -10.45
CA GLU A 59 -11.84 -19.31 -11.70
C GLU A 59 -12.56 -17.94 -11.58
N THR A 60 -11.97 -16.78 -11.88
CA THR A 60 -11.53 -16.34 -13.22
C THR A 60 -11.00 -14.90 -13.10
N LYS A 61 -9.99 -14.60 -13.93
CA LYS A 61 -9.32 -13.31 -14.19
C LYS A 61 -10.05 -12.04 -13.71
N PRO A 62 -9.53 -11.31 -12.71
CA PRO A 62 -9.93 -9.93 -12.50
C PRO A 62 -9.00 -9.02 -13.29
N GLU A 63 -9.63 -8.29 -14.20
CA GLU A 63 -9.13 -7.05 -14.77
C GLU A 63 -8.44 -6.22 -13.69
N THR A 64 -7.28 -5.69 -14.05
CA THR A 64 -6.36 -4.94 -13.19
C THR A 64 -7.07 -3.74 -12.57
N ARG A 65 -7.82 -3.97 -11.50
CA ARG A 65 -8.19 -2.95 -10.54
C ARG A 65 -6.87 -2.40 -10.04
N ILE A 66 -6.60 -1.15 -10.41
CA ILE A 66 -5.57 -0.33 -9.78
C ILE A 66 -6.02 -0.13 -8.32
N SER A 67 -5.90 -1.17 -7.50
CA SER A 67 -5.92 -1.05 -6.05
C SER A 67 -4.56 -0.48 -5.68
N ASN A 68 -4.38 0.82 -5.94
CA ASN A 68 -3.32 1.62 -5.33
C ASN A 68 -3.65 1.81 -3.83
N HIS A 69 -3.78 0.71 -3.10
CA HIS A 69 -3.66 0.72 -1.67
C HIS A 69 -2.17 0.76 -1.33
N ASN A 70 -1.55 1.92 -1.55
CA ASN A 70 -0.29 2.24 -0.89
C ASN A 70 -0.62 2.62 0.55
N PHE A 71 -0.74 1.63 1.42
CA PHE A 71 -0.77 1.82 2.89
C PHE A 71 0.61 2.20 3.46
N LEU A 72 1.56 2.62 2.62
CA LEU A 72 2.91 3.01 3.02
C LEU A 72 3.02 4.53 2.94
N ASN A 73 2.84 5.20 4.08
CA ASN A 73 3.13 6.64 4.20
C ASN A 73 4.62 6.83 4.50
N ILE A 74 5.42 6.85 3.43
CA ILE A 74 6.87 6.98 3.46
C ILE A 74 7.31 8.09 2.50
N SER A 75 8.37 8.82 2.83
CA SER A 75 8.86 9.95 2.02
C SER A 75 9.65 9.53 0.77
N ALA A 76 10.03 8.25 0.67
CA ALA A 76 10.73 7.71 -0.48
C ALA A 76 9.79 7.66 -1.70
N ARG A 77 10.24 8.22 -2.83
CA ARG A 77 9.41 8.33 -4.05
C ARG A 77 9.56 7.14 -5.00
N ASN A 78 10.64 6.37 -4.89
CA ASN A 78 10.86 5.22 -5.74
C ASN A 78 10.36 3.98 -5.01
N THR A 79 9.23 3.43 -5.47
CA THR A 79 8.62 2.22 -4.90
C THR A 79 8.36 1.22 -6.02
N LEU A 80 8.84 -0.01 -5.84
CA LEU A 80 8.79 -1.06 -6.86
C LEU A 80 8.22 -2.32 -6.22
N ARG A 81 7.06 -2.76 -6.68
CA ARG A 81 6.44 -4.01 -6.22
C ARG A 81 7.18 -5.19 -6.85
N GLY A 82 7.37 -6.25 -6.08
CA GLY A 82 8.04 -7.43 -6.55
C GLY A 82 7.85 -8.62 -5.63
N LYS A 83 8.45 -9.74 -6.02
CA LYS A 83 8.39 -11.00 -5.28
C LYS A 83 9.79 -11.39 -4.84
N VAL A 84 9.92 -11.77 -3.57
CA VAL A 84 11.20 -12.21 -3.02
C VAL A 84 11.60 -13.52 -3.70
N LYS A 85 12.72 -13.52 -4.42
CA LYS A 85 13.25 -14.72 -5.06
C LYS A 85 14.12 -15.52 -4.09
N GLN A 86 14.95 -14.82 -3.31
CA GLN A 86 15.93 -15.44 -2.43
C GLN A 86 16.19 -14.56 -1.20
N VAL A 87 16.49 -15.23 -0.08
CA VAL A 87 16.96 -14.58 1.16
C VAL A 87 18.21 -15.32 1.62
N VAL A 88 19.33 -14.63 1.73
CA VAL A 88 20.59 -15.15 2.28
C VAL A 88 20.80 -14.51 3.64
N LEU A 89 20.70 -15.31 4.70
CA LEU A 89 20.90 -14.85 6.07
C LEU A 89 22.38 -14.91 6.44
N GLY A 90 22.93 -13.77 6.86
CA GLY A 90 24.18 -13.71 7.62
C GLY A 90 23.93 -13.62 9.13
N ASP A 91 24.98 -13.32 9.89
CA ASP A 91 24.88 -13.20 11.35
C ASP A 91 24.15 -11.92 11.77
N ILE A 92 24.45 -10.80 11.10
CA ILE A 92 23.89 -9.46 11.39
C ILE A 92 23.01 -8.97 10.24
N ASN A 93 23.51 -9.09 9.01
CA ASN A 93 22.83 -8.65 7.79
C ASN A 93 22.23 -9.85 7.05
N ALA A 94 21.32 -9.55 6.16
CA ALA A 94 20.74 -10.48 5.22
C ALA A 94 20.63 -9.82 3.85
N GLU A 95 20.88 -10.60 2.81
CA GLU A 95 20.68 -10.20 1.43
C GLU A 95 19.31 -10.72 0.97
N VAL A 96 18.50 -9.84 0.41
CA VAL A 96 17.16 -10.16 -0.09
C VAL A 96 17.11 -9.81 -1.57
N THR A 97 16.96 -10.82 -2.40
CA THR A 97 16.78 -10.67 -3.85
C THR A 97 15.30 -10.60 -4.17
N VAL A 98 14.85 -9.55 -4.84
CA VAL A 98 13.47 -9.31 -5.22
C VAL A 98 13.38 -9.18 -6.73
N GLU A 99 12.56 -10.03 -7.35
CA GLU A 99 12.23 -9.92 -8.77
C GLU A 99 11.06 -8.94 -8.94
N ILE A 100 11.28 -7.86 -9.70
CA ILE A 100 10.30 -6.79 -9.94
C ILE A 100 9.65 -6.86 -11.33
N ALA A 101 10.30 -7.56 -12.26
CA ALA A 101 9.81 -7.89 -13.60
C ALA A 101 10.57 -9.14 -14.10
N PRO A 102 10.11 -9.84 -15.14
CA PRO A 102 10.77 -11.04 -15.64
C PRO A 102 12.27 -10.82 -15.91
N GLY A 103 13.12 -11.48 -15.11
CA GLY A 103 14.58 -11.36 -15.23
C GLY A 103 15.18 -10.05 -14.74
N VAL A 104 14.41 -9.17 -14.10
CA VAL A 104 14.87 -7.92 -13.49
C VAL A 104 14.79 -8.03 -11.97
N GLU A 105 15.96 -7.98 -11.33
CA GLU A 105 16.10 -8.19 -9.89
C GLU A 105 16.70 -6.96 -9.20
N ILE A 106 16.23 -6.71 -7.98
CA ILE A 106 16.84 -5.77 -7.04
C ILE A 106 17.31 -6.55 -5.82
N VAL A 107 18.53 -6.26 -5.38
CA VAL A 107 19.11 -6.83 -4.18
C VAL A 107 19.14 -5.78 -3.09
N ALA A 108 18.54 -6.09 -1.94
CA ALA A 108 18.58 -5.25 -0.76
C ALA A 108 19.37 -5.95 0.35
N VAL A 109 20.24 -5.19 1.03
CA VAL A 109 20.90 -5.65 2.25
C VAL A 109 20.19 -4.99 3.44
N ILE A 110 19.58 -5.80 4.30
CA ILE A 110 18.89 -5.36 5.51
C ILE A 110 19.35 -6.16 6.72
N THR A 111 18.98 -5.75 7.93
CA THR A 111 19.34 -6.52 9.12
C THR A 111 18.58 -7.86 9.15
N LYS A 112 19.22 -8.90 9.68
CA LYS A 112 18.59 -10.20 9.99
C LYS A 112 17.32 -10.03 10.82
N SER A 113 17.36 -9.13 11.81
CA SER A 113 16.21 -8.80 12.64
C SER A 113 15.05 -8.20 11.84
N SER A 114 15.32 -7.45 10.77
CA SER A 114 14.28 -6.90 9.90
C SER A 114 13.65 -7.98 9.03
N VAL A 115 14.44 -8.91 8.47
CA VAL A 115 13.92 -10.09 7.75
C VAL A 115 12.97 -10.89 8.63
N GLN A 116 13.38 -11.15 9.88
CA GLN A 116 12.55 -11.89 10.84
C GLN A 116 11.29 -11.12 11.23
N ARG A 117 11.42 -9.83 11.59
CA ARG A 117 10.29 -8.98 12.00
C ARG A 117 9.25 -8.84 10.90
N PHE A 118 9.68 -8.74 9.64
CA PHE A 118 8.79 -8.62 8.50
C PHE A 118 8.43 -9.98 7.87
N ALA A 119 8.87 -11.08 8.48
CA ALA A 119 8.69 -12.45 8.00
C ALA A 119 8.97 -12.58 6.49
N VAL A 120 10.08 -11.99 6.04
CA VAL A 120 10.50 -12.02 4.63
C VAL A 120 10.98 -13.43 4.31
N SER A 121 10.42 -13.99 3.24
CA SER A 121 10.70 -15.36 2.80
C SER A 121 10.58 -15.44 1.28
N PRO A 122 11.20 -16.45 0.64
CA PRO A 122 11.01 -16.70 -0.78
C PRO A 122 9.52 -16.77 -1.13
N GLN A 123 9.18 -16.20 -2.27
CA GLN A 123 7.85 -16.11 -2.84
C GLN A 123 6.88 -15.14 -2.15
N LYS A 124 7.34 -14.41 -1.15
CA LYS A 124 6.56 -13.33 -0.54
C LYS A 124 6.50 -12.10 -1.44
N GLU A 125 5.33 -11.50 -1.57
CA GLU A 125 5.17 -10.19 -2.19
C GLU A 125 5.68 -9.09 -1.27
N VAL A 126 6.49 -8.19 -1.83
CA VAL A 126 7.10 -7.08 -1.09
C VAL A 126 7.13 -5.81 -1.95
N CYS A 127 7.30 -4.67 -1.30
CA CYS A 127 7.59 -3.40 -1.97
C CYS A 127 9.03 -3.01 -1.67
N VAL A 128 9.85 -2.90 -2.72
CA VAL A 128 11.19 -2.33 -2.64
C VAL A 128 11.05 -0.82 -2.59
N VAL A 129 11.71 -0.20 -1.61
CA VAL A 129 11.63 1.24 -1.35
C VAL A 129 13.04 1.82 -1.45
N ILE A 130 13.23 2.79 -2.35
CA ILE A 130 14.51 3.46 -2.57
C ILE A 130 14.32 4.96 -2.36
N LYS A 131 15.09 5.54 -1.45
CA LYS A 131 15.08 6.99 -1.23
C LYS A 131 15.63 7.69 -2.46
N SER A 132 14.97 8.79 -2.87
CA SER A 132 15.33 9.49 -4.11
C SER A 132 16.76 10.04 -4.14
N SER A 133 17.32 10.39 -2.98
CA SER A 133 18.69 10.91 -2.88
C SER A 133 19.78 9.88 -3.14
N ASP A 134 19.43 8.59 -3.13
CA ASP A 134 20.40 7.50 -3.15
C ASP A 134 20.54 6.90 -4.56
N VAL A 135 19.81 7.43 -5.54
CA VAL A 135 19.87 7.03 -6.96
C VAL A 135 20.88 7.92 -7.69
N MET A 136 21.87 7.29 -8.33
CA MET A 136 22.88 7.96 -9.16
C MET A 136 22.50 7.84 -10.65
N ILE A 137 22.86 8.87 -11.44
CA ILE A 137 22.69 8.87 -12.90
C ILE A 137 24.08 8.91 -13.53
N ALA A 138 24.31 8.04 -14.52
CA ALA A 138 25.50 8.05 -15.36
C ALA A 138 25.07 8.07 -16.83
N VAL A 139 25.84 8.73 -17.69
CA VAL A 139 25.69 8.74 -19.14
C VAL A 139 26.98 8.26 -19.78
N GLU A 140 26.88 7.57 -20.91
CA GLU A 140 28.04 7.14 -21.70
C GLU A 140 28.69 8.37 -22.37
N LEU A 141 30.02 8.36 -22.46
CA LEU A 141 30.80 9.39 -23.14
C LEU A 141 31.09 8.99 -24.59
#